data_AF-A0A7L2CCU5-F1
#
_entry.id   AF-A0A7L2CCU5-F1
#
_cell.length_a   1.000
_cell.length_b   1.000
_cell.length_c   1.000
_cell.angle_alpha   90.00
_cell.angle_beta   90.00
_cell.angle_gamma   90.00
#
_symmetry.space_group_name_H-M   'P 1'
#
loop_
_entity.id
_entity.type
_entity.pdbx_description
1 polymer ?
#
loop_
_entity_poly.entity_id
_entity_poly.type
_entity_poly.pdbx_seq_one_letter_code
_entity_poly.pdbx_strand_id
1 'polypeptide(L)'
;PCCCPLSPTGAQTTQLLVQPPWTPVVLWDRVTLTCQGSGTAAATTWYKDGQRWWKGSNSFTVGDSGTYTCYRPGTGPSPAVRVLD
;
A
#
# COMPACT_ATOMS: atom_id res chain seq x y z
N PRO A 1 11.16 -9.34 -25.85
CA PRO A 1 10.09 -8.62 -25.13
C PRO A 1 9.88 -9.19 -23.72
N CYS A 2 10.72 -8.78 -22.76
CA CYS A 2 10.47 -8.88 -21.32
C CYS A 2 11.44 -7.90 -20.66
N CYS A 3 11.07 -6.62 -20.61
CA CYS A 3 11.69 -5.72 -19.65
C CYS A 3 11.00 -6.00 -18.31
N CYS A 4 11.66 -6.74 -17.44
CA CYS A 4 11.46 -6.55 -16.00
C CYS A 4 12.23 -5.26 -15.68
N PRO A 5 11.59 -4.12 -15.38
CA PRO A 5 12.35 -2.97 -14.92
C PRO A 5 12.85 -3.30 -13.52
N LEU A 6 14.13 -3.68 -13.46
CA LEU A 6 14.98 -3.50 -12.29
C LEU A 6 14.72 -2.08 -11.76
N SER A 7 14.28 -2.00 -10.51
CA SER A 7 13.98 -0.77 -9.78
C SER A 7 15.12 0.24 -9.96
N PRO A 8 14.89 1.38 -10.62
CA PRO A 8 15.90 2.40 -10.71
C PRO A 8 15.54 3.55 -9.77
N THR A 9 16.52 3.94 -8.97
CA THR A 9 16.68 5.31 -8.43
C THR A 9 15.70 5.71 -7.32
N GLY A 10 16.24 6.37 -6.30
CA GLY A 10 15.47 7.08 -5.28
C GLY A 10 14.67 8.26 -5.86
N ALA A 11 13.65 7.95 -6.65
CA ALA A 11 12.48 8.79 -6.77
C ALA A 11 11.76 8.68 -5.43
N GLN A 12 11.39 9.80 -4.83
CA GLN A 12 10.49 9.82 -3.68
C GLN A 12 9.16 9.24 -4.19
N THR A 13 8.99 7.93 -4.18
CA THR A 13 7.78 7.23 -4.64
C THR A 13 6.97 6.85 -3.43
N THR A 14 5.64 6.93 -3.54
CA THR A 14 4.75 6.45 -2.50
C THR A 14 5.03 4.96 -2.26
N GLN A 15 5.43 4.57 -1.06
CA GLN A 15 5.74 3.19 -0.71
C GLN A 15 4.66 2.65 0.23
N LEU A 16 4.08 1.51 -0.13
CA LEU A 16 3.13 0.83 0.75
C LEU A 16 3.88 -0.19 1.62
N LEU A 17 3.87 0.02 2.93
CA LEU A 17 4.48 -0.86 3.91
C LEU A 17 3.40 -1.72 4.58
N VAL A 18 3.66 -3.02 4.71
CA VAL A 18 2.78 -3.96 5.42
C VAL A 18 3.47 -4.38 6.71
N GLN A 19 2.76 -4.26 7.83
CA GLN A 19 3.24 -4.68 9.14
C GLN A 19 2.20 -5.58 9.81
N PRO A 20 2.58 -6.81 10.25
CA PRO A 20 3.89 -7.45 10.10
C PRO A 20 4.21 -7.88 8.64
N PRO A 21 5.49 -8.04 8.27
CA PRO A 21 5.90 -8.43 6.92
C PRO A 21 5.77 -9.94 6.62
N TRP A 22 5.32 -10.75 7.58
CA TRP A 22 5.11 -12.21 7.46
C TRP A 22 3.63 -12.58 7.66
N THR A 23 3.19 -13.67 7.01
CA THR A 23 1.85 -14.26 7.17
C THR A 23 1.62 -14.62 8.64
N PRO A 24 0.65 -13.99 9.30
CA PRO A 24 0.44 -14.29 10.70
C PRO A 24 -0.38 -15.58 10.83
N VAL A 25 0.21 -16.56 11.51
CA VAL A 25 -0.46 -17.80 11.93
C VAL A 25 -1.40 -17.46 13.08
N VAL A 26 -2.54 -16.81 12.82
CA VAL A 26 -3.68 -16.75 13.74
C VAL A 26 -4.87 -16.13 13.01
N LEU A 27 -6.03 -16.74 13.19
CA LEU A 27 -7.28 -16.60 12.47
C LEU A 27 -7.97 -15.21 12.50
N TRP A 28 -7.26 -14.13 12.86
CA TRP A 28 -7.79 -12.77 13.09
C TRP A 28 -6.76 -11.65 12.76
N ASP A 29 -5.77 -11.93 11.92
CA ASP A 29 -4.60 -11.08 11.83
C ASP A 29 -4.78 -9.85 10.94
N ARG A 30 -5.00 -8.76 11.65
CA ARG A 30 -5.14 -7.41 11.14
C ARG A 30 -3.77 -6.90 10.68
N VAL A 31 -3.51 -6.94 9.37
CA VAL A 31 -2.31 -6.31 8.81
C VAL A 31 -2.46 -4.80 8.75
N THR A 32 -1.43 -4.10 9.19
CA THR A 32 -1.38 -2.64 9.13
C THR A 32 -0.64 -2.21 7.86
N LEU A 33 -1.40 -1.59 6.96
CA LEU A 33 -0.94 -0.98 5.73
C LEU A 33 -0.57 0.48 6.00
N THR A 34 0.70 0.82 5.88
CA THR A 34 1.19 2.20 6.02
C THR A 34 1.70 2.70 4.68
N CYS A 35 1.05 3.72 4.16
CA CYS A 35 1.50 4.47 3.00
C CYS A 35 2.59 5.44 3.46
N GLN A 36 3.80 5.31 2.93
CA GLN A 36 4.94 6.21 3.08
C GLN A 36 5.17 6.98 1.78
N GLY A 37 5.78 8.16 1.85
CA GLY A 37 5.93 9.07 0.70
C GLY A 37 5.72 10.52 1.12
N SER A 38 6.21 11.44 0.29
CA SER A 38 6.06 12.89 0.47
C SER A 38 4.59 13.33 0.33
N GLY A 39 4.20 14.41 1.01
CA GLY A 39 2.83 14.96 1.01
C GLY A 39 2.08 14.79 2.35
N THR A 40 0.88 15.38 2.43
CA THR A 40 0.08 15.38 3.66
C THR A 40 -0.51 14.01 3.95
N ALA A 41 -0.22 13.45 5.13
CA ALA A 41 -0.71 12.13 5.54
C ALA A 41 -2.23 11.97 5.40
N ALA A 42 -3.00 13.03 5.69
CA ALA A 42 -4.46 13.09 5.61
C ALA A 42 -5.04 13.10 4.19
N ALA A 43 -4.21 13.25 3.15
CA ALA A 43 -4.64 13.25 1.76
C ALA A 43 -4.40 11.91 1.05
N THR A 44 -4.08 10.85 1.80
CA THR A 44 -3.80 9.53 1.24
C THR A 44 -5.09 8.88 0.75
N THR A 45 -5.13 8.48 -0.52
CA THR A 45 -6.24 7.73 -1.11
C THR A 45 -5.85 6.27 -1.23
N TRP A 46 -6.71 5.38 -0.76
CA TRP A 46 -6.51 3.94 -0.74
C TRP A 46 -7.39 3.28 -1.78
N TYR A 47 -6.82 2.29 -2.45
CA TYR A 47 -7.47 1.47 -3.44
C TYR A 47 -7.38 0.01 -3.01
N LYS A 48 -8.50 -0.71 -3.10
CA LYS A 48 -8.58 -2.17 -2.94
C LYS A 48 -9.08 -2.73 -4.27
N ASP A 49 -8.34 -3.67 -4.83
CA ASP A 49 -8.63 -4.31 -6.12
C ASP A 49 -8.83 -3.30 -7.27
N GLY A 50 -8.06 -2.21 -7.24
CA GLY A 50 -8.18 -1.11 -8.20
C GLY A 50 -9.38 -0.17 -7.98
N GLN A 51 -10.28 -0.48 -7.05
CA GLN A 51 -11.39 0.40 -6.68
C GLN A 51 -11.02 1.30 -5.50
N ARG A 52 -11.46 2.56 -5.56
CA ARG A 52 -11.27 3.51 -4.46
C ARG A 52 -12.05 3.03 -3.24
N TRP A 53 -11.34 2.78 -2.16
CA TRP A 53 -11.91 2.18 -0.97
C TRP A 53 -11.98 3.17 0.20
N TRP A 54 -10.91 3.92 0.44
CA TRP A 54 -10.84 4.85 1.56
C TRP A 54 -9.99 6.08 1.24
N LYS A 55 -10.22 7.21 1.92
CA LYS A 55 -9.36 8.39 1.84
C LYS A 55 -9.24 9.03 3.21
N GLY A 56 -8.01 9.32 3.62
CA GLY A 56 -7.73 9.95 4.91
C GLY A 56 -6.33 9.59 5.39
N SER A 57 -6.27 8.83 6.48
CA SER A 57 -5.03 8.43 7.17
C SER A 57 -4.00 7.72 6.29
N ASN A 58 -2.72 7.91 6.65
CA ASN A 58 -1.62 7.21 6.01
C ASN A 58 -1.48 5.74 6.42
N SER A 59 -2.16 5.31 7.48
CA SER A 59 -2.10 3.97 8.03
C SER A 59 -3.51 3.43 8.14
N PHE A 60 -3.69 2.19 7.72
CA PHE A 60 -4.97 1.51 7.80
C PHE A 60 -4.75 0.05 8.18
N THR A 61 -5.62 -0.50 9.02
CA THR A 61 -5.55 -1.89 9.45
C THR A 61 -6.62 -2.71 8.73
N VAL A 62 -6.21 -3.65 7.88
CA VAL A 62 -7.11 -4.53 7.11
C VAL A 62 -6.98 -5.96 7.59
N GLY A 63 -8.09 -6.69 7.63
CA GLY A 63 -8.08 -8.15 7.85
C GLY A 63 -8.52 -8.93 6.62
N ASP A 64 -8.78 -8.24 5.51
CA ASP A 64 -9.25 -8.85 4.27
C ASP A 64 -8.10 -9.09 3.32
N SER A 65 -8.15 -10.22 2.61
CA SER A 65 -7.30 -10.46 1.46
C SER A 65 -7.71 -9.54 0.29
N GLY A 66 -6.73 -9.20 -0.53
CA GLY A 66 -6.93 -8.34 -1.69
C GLY A 66 -5.67 -7.62 -2.13
N THR A 67 -5.78 -6.92 -3.25
CA THR A 67 -4.70 -6.08 -3.77
C THR A 67 -4.89 -4.65 -3.28
N TYR A 68 -3.95 -4.14 -2.50
CA TYR A 68 -3.99 -2.81 -1.92
C TYR A 68 -2.97 -1.89 -2.58
N THR A 69 -3.42 -0.67 -2.86
CA THR A 69 -2.59 0.39 -3.43
C THR A 69 -2.91 1.68 -2.70
N CYS A 70 -1.90 2.51 -2.44
CA CYS A 70 -2.13 3.86 -1.93
C CYS A 70 -1.69 4.92 -2.94
N TYR A 71 -2.32 6.08 -2.90
CA TYR A 71 -2.04 7.21 -3.76
C TYR A 71 -1.84 8.44 -2.91
N ARG A 72 -0.75 9.16 -3.18
CA ARG A 72 -0.49 10.47 -2.59
C ARG A 72 -0.46 11.57 -3.64
N PRO A 73 -1.12 12.71 -3.37
CA PRO A 73 -0.94 13.90 -4.18
C PRO A 73 0.52 14.37 -4.10
N GLY A 74 1.18 14.48 -5.25
CA GLY A 74 2.58 14.89 -5.37
C GLY A 74 3.56 13.77 -5.72
N THR A 75 3.20 12.52 -5.39
CA THR A 75 4.13 11.38 -5.41
C THR A 75 3.60 10.24 -6.28
N GLY A 76 2.29 10.24 -6.57
CA GLY A 76 1.63 9.24 -7.41
C GLY A 76 1.18 7.99 -6.65
N PRO A 77 0.72 6.96 -7.38
CA PRO A 77 0.33 5.68 -6.80
C PRO A 77 1.55 4.87 -6.35
N SER A 78 1.38 4.11 -5.27
CA SER A 78 2.34 3.13 -4.77
C SER A 78 2.33 1.87 -5.63
N PRO A 79 3.37 1.01 -5.52
CA PRO A 79 3.24 -0.36 -6.00
C PRO A 79 2.07 -1.07 -5.32
N ALA A 80 1.44 -1.98 -6.06
CA ALA A 80 0.33 -2.79 -5.58
C ALA A 80 0.84 -3.93 -4.68
N VAL A 81 0.20 -4.10 -3.53
CA VAL A 81 0.56 -5.12 -2.54
C VAL A 81 -0.59 -6.09 -2.39
N ARG A 82 -0.32 -7.38 -2.54
CA ARG A 82 -1.32 -8.43 -2.32
C ARG A 82 -1.25 -8.91 -0.88
N VAL A 83 -2.34 -8.73 -0.15
CA VAL A 83 -2.57 -9.32 1.18
C VAL A 83 -3.29 -10.64 0.95
N LEU A 84 -2.75 -11.70 1.53
CA LEU A 84 -3.33 -13.05 1.52
C LEU A 84 -3.84 -13.34 2.94
N ASP A 85 -4.95 -14.08 3.02
CA ASP A 85 -5.46 -14.72 4.24
C ASP A 85 -4.59 -15.94 4.60
#